data_AF-A0A2T4RXT1-F1
#
_entry.id   AF-A0A2T4RXT1-F1
#
_cell.length_a   1.000
_cell.length_b   1.000
_cell.length_c   1.000
_cell.angle_alpha   90.00
_cell.angle_beta   90.00
_cell.angle_gamma   90.00
#
_symmetry.space_group_name_H-M   'P 1'
#
loop_
_entity.id
_entity.type
_entity.pdbx_description
1 polymer ?
#
loop_
_entity_poly.entity_id
_entity_poly.type
_entity_poly.pdbx_seq_one_letter_code
_entity_poly.pdbx_strand_id
1 'polypeptide(L)'
;IQHLVDLYDEAITKDAYGKTIRAKTMGQRLYLNAMKHNDLVFGIGPAGTGKTFLAVVYAAKELRQGNVKRIVLTRPAVEAGESLGFLPGDLKEKVDPYLRPLYDGLHTVLGPEQTARFIERGIIEVAPLAYM
;
A
#
# COMPACT_ATOMS: atom_id res chain seq x y z
N ILE A 1 -12.99 -31.63 3.53
CA ILE A 1 -12.58 -31.03 2.24
C ILE A 1 -13.28 -29.67 2.01
N GLN A 2 -14.58 -29.51 2.33
CA GLN A 2 -15.27 -28.21 2.31
C GLN A 2 -14.52 -27.07 3.06
N HIS A 3 -13.99 -27.35 4.25
CA HIS A 3 -13.24 -26.38 5.08
C HIS A 3 -11.92 -25.86 4.47
N LEU A 4 -11.37 -26.51 3.43
CA LEU A 4 -10.18 -26.03 2.73
C LEU A 4 -10.51 -25.03 1.61
N VAL A 5 -11.74 -25.02 1.11
CA VAL A 5 -12.16 -24.12 0.04
C VAL A 5 -12.44 -22.71 0.60
N ASP A 6 -13.05 -22.64 1.79
CA ASP A 6 -13.27 -21.36 2.51
C ASP A 6 -11.97 -20.68 2.93
N LEU A 7 -10.86 -21.45 3.06
CA LEU A 7 -9.52 -20.93 3.37
C LEU A 7 -8.93 -20.06 2.23
N TYR A 8 -9.43 -20.20 1.00
CA TYR A 8 -8.98 -19.41 -0.16
C TYR A 8 -9.78 -18.10 -0.33
N ASP A 9 -10.74 -17.84 0.55
CA ASP A 9 -11.78 -16.84 0.32
C ASP A 9 -11.68 -15.60 1.25
N GLU A 10 -10.49 -15.27 1.76
CA GLU A 10 -10.33 -14.11 2.65
C GLU A 10 -10.40 -12.78 1.87
N ALA A 11 -11.55 -12.12 1.98
CA ALA A 11 -11.75 -10.76 1.48
C ALA A 11 -11.08 -9.75 2.41
N ILE A 12 -10.25 -8.88 1.84
CA ILE A 12 -9.58 -7.79 2.56
C ILE A 12 -10.56 -6.63 2.67
N THR A 13 -11.05 -6.18 1.52
CA THR A 13 -11.89 -4.98 1.39
C THR A 13 -12.53 -4.94 -0.01
N LYS A 14 -13.33 -3.91 -0.29
CA LYS A 14 -13.78 -3.57 -1.64
C LYS A 14 -12.98 -2.38 -2.18
N ASP A 15 -12.69 -2.43 -3.48
CA ASP A 15 -12.13 -1.30 -4.23
C ASP A 15 -13.17 -0.16 -4.38
N ALA A 16 -12.75 0.96 -4.95
CA ALA A 16 -13.59 2.14 -5.16
C ALA A 16 -14.82 1.88 -6.05
N TYR A 17 -14.80 0.80 -6.85
CA TYR A 17 -15.89 0.39 -7.75
C TYR A 17 -16.73 -0.76 -7.17
N GLY A 18 -16.47 -1.17 -5.94
CA GLY A 18 -17.21 -2.22 -5.24
C GLY A 18 -16.72 -3.65 -5.50
N LYS A 19 -15.66 -3.85 -6.30
CA LYS A 19 -15.07 -5.18 -6.54
C LYS A 19 -14.24 -5.61 -5.33
N THR A 20 -14.41 -6.86 -4.94
CA THR A 20 -13.72 -7.42 -3.77
C THR A 20 -12.23 -7.62 -4.04
N ILE A 21 -11.39 -7.11 -3.15
CA ILE A 21 -9.95 -7.33 -3.10
C ILE A 21 -9.66 -8.44 -2.09
N ARG A 22 -8.88 -9.44 -2.50
CA ARG A 22 -8.77 -10.73 -1.78
C ARG A 22 -7.34 -11.23 -1.82
N ALA A 23 -6.96 -12.00 -0.80
CA ALA A 23 -5.72 -12.76 -0.86
C ALA A 23 -5.81 -13.81 -1.97
N LYS A 24 -4.79 -13.89 -2.84
CA LYS A 24 -4.75 -14.85 -3.95
C LYS A 24 -3.88 -16.07 -3.65
N THR A 25 -3.04 -15.99 -2.61
CA THR A 25 -2.13 -17.07 -2.21
C THR A 25 -2.10 -17.22 -0.70
N MET A 26 -1.68 -18.40 -0.23
CA MET A 26 -1.53 -18.66 1.21
C MET A 26 -0.56 -17.67 1.88
N GLY A 27 0.55 -17.32 1.21
CA GLY A 27 1.52 -16.35 1.72
C GLY A 27 0.93 -14.96 1.91
N GLN A 28 0.06 -14.51 1.00
CA GLN A 28 -0.66 -13.23 1.15
C GLN A 28 -1.62 -13.26 2.33
N ARG A 29 -2.31 -14.39 2.54
CA ARG A 29 -3.21 -14.59 3.69
C ARG A 29 -2.45 -14.53 5.02
N LEU A 30 -1.33 -15.24 5.11
CA LEU A 30 -0.45 -15.21 6.29
C LEU A 30 0.06 -13.79 6.56
N TYR A 31 0.43 -13.06 5.50
CA TYR A 31 0.87 -11.67 5.62
C TYR A 31 -0.24 -10.74 6.16
N LEU A 32 -1.46 -10.84 5.62
CA LEU A 32 -2.62 -10.09 6.11
C LEU A 32 -2.98 -10.44 7.55
N ASN A 33 -2.96 -11.73 7.88
CA ASN A 33 -3.20 -12.20 9.24
C ASN A 33 -2.14 -11.67 10.22
N ALA A 34 -0.88 -11.63 9.80
CA ALA A 34 0.19 -11.03 10.60
C ALA A 34 -0.07 -9.53 10.84
N MET A 35 -0.45 -8.76 9.82
CA MET A 35 -0.78 -7.32 9.97
C MET A 35 -1.98 -7.06 10.89
N LYS A 36 -2.85 -8.05 11.08
CA LYS A 36 -4.05 -7.94 11.91
C LYS A 36 -3.80 -8.19 13.40
N HIS A 37 -2.75 -8.94 13.73
CA HIS A 37 -2.48 -9.42 15.09
C HIS A 37 -1.15 -8.96 15.67
N ASN A 38 -0.32 -8.24 14.91
CA ASN A 38 0.99 -7.78 15.35
C ASN A 38 1.16 -6.30 15.04
N ASP A 39 1.79 -5.57 15.96
CA ASP A 39 2.07 -4.13 15.79
C ASP A 39 3.14 -3.87 14.70
N LEU A 40 4.05 -4.82 14.49
CA LEU A 40 5.13 -4.73 13.51
C LEU A 40 5.22 -6.01 12.68
N VAL A 41 5.26 -5.85 11.35
CA VAL A 41 5.33 -6.96 10.40
C VAL A 41 6.34 -6.67 9.30
N PHE A 42 7.27 -7.61 9.09
CA PHE A 42 8.21 -7.57 7.98
C PHE A 42 7.69 -8.43 6.82
N GLY A 43 7.38 -7.79 5.69
CA GLY A 43 7.05 -8.48 4.44
C GLY A 43 8.31 -8.69 3.60
N ILE A 44 8.83 -9.93 3.55
CA ILE A 44 9.99 -10.28 2.73
C ILE A 44 9.58 -11.22 1.59
N GLY A 45 10.11 -10.99 0.39
CA GLY A 45 9.90 -11.89 -0.74
C GLY A 45 10.12 -11.23 -2.10
N PRO A 46 10.03 -11.99 -3.21
CA PRO A 46 10.29 -11.49 -4.57
C PRO A 46 9.40 -10.32 -4.99
N ALA A 47 9.80 -9.59 -6.03
CA ALA A 47 8.94 -8.60 -6.67
C ALA A 47 7.63 -9.25 -7.18
N GLY A 48 6.54 -8.48 -7.21
CA GLY A 48 5.25 -8.97 -7.71
C GLY A 48 4.42 -9.83 -6.74
N THR A 49 4.94 -10.21 -5.57
CA THR A 49 4.18 -11.03 -4.60
C THR A 49 3.10 -10.27 -3.82
N GLY A 50 2.99 -8.94 -4.02
CA GLY A 50 1.90 -8.12 -3.46
C GLY A 50 2.18 -7.47 -2.11
N LYS A 51 3.40 -7.58 -1.57
CA LYS A 51 3.79 -7.06 -0.23
C LYS A 51 3.37 -5.59 -0.03
N THR A 52 3.87 -4.71 -0.89
CA THR A 52 3.57 -3.27 -0.83
C THR A 52 2.09 -2.98 -1.08
N PHE A 53 1.53 -3.57 -2.14
CA PHE A 53 0.13 -3.33 -2.51
C PHE A 53 -0.85 -3.73 -1.40
N LEU A 54 -0.67 -4.93 -0.83
CA LEU A 54 -1.55 -5.45 0.23
C LEU A 54 -1.42 -4.65 1.52
N ALA A 55 -0.21 -4.18 1.87
CA ALA A 55 0.00 -3.33 3.03
C ALA A 55 -0.75 -1.99 2.89
N VAL A 56 -0.66 -1.35 1.72
CA VAL A 56 -1.36 -0.09 1.43
C VAL A 56 -2.88 -0.28 1.41
N VAL A 57 -3.36 -1.35 0.76
CA VAL A 57 -4.79 -1.69 0.74
C VAL A 57 -5.33 -1.92 2.15
N TYR A 58 -4.58 -2.65 2.98
CA TYR A 58 -4.94 -2.89 4.37
C TYR A 58 -4.98 -1.58 5.18
N ALA A 59 -3.95 -0.74 5.08
CA ALA A 59 -3.91 0.56 5.75
C ALA A 59 -5.08 1.47 5.32
N ALA A 60 -5.38 1.55 4.02
CA ALA A 60 -6.50 2.32 3.50
C ALA A 60 -7.85 1.80 3.99
N LYS A 61 -8.01 0.47 4.12
CA LYS A 61 -9.19 -0.15 4.74
C LYS A 61 -9.32 0.30 6.20
N GLU A 62 -8.26 0.19 7.00
CA GLU A 62 -8.29 0.57 8.42
C GLU A 62 -8.62 2.06 8.60
N LEU A 63 -8.08 2.93 7.73
CA LEU A 63 -8.41 4.36 7.72
C LEU A 63 -9.89 4.59 7.38
N ARG A 64 -10.41 3.92 6.34
CA ARG A 64 -11.82 4.03 5.93
C ARG A 64 -12.79 3.52 7.00
N GLN A 65 -12.37 2.53 7.79
CA GLN A 65 -13.13 1.99 8.93
C GLN A 65 -13.01 2.85 10.20
N GLY A 66 -12.11 3.83 10.23
CA GLY A 66 -11.88 4.69 11.39
C GLY A 66 -11.00 4.05 12.48
N ASN A 67 -10.38 2.89 12.20
CA ASN A 67 -9.50 2.20 13.13
C ASN A 67 -8.15 2.92 13.30
N VAL A 68 -7.73 3.67 12.27
CA VAL A 68 -6.56 4.56 12.32
C VAL A 68 -6.96 5.97 11.88
N LYS A 69 -6.25 6.98 12.40
CA LYS A 69 -6.51 8.40 12.10
C LYS A 69 -5.63 8.98 11.01
N ARG A 70 -4.46 8.37 10.75
CA ARG A 70 -3.46 8.84 9.80
C ARG A 70 -2.70 7.65 9.21
N ILE A 71 -2.31 7.75 7.95
CA ILE A 71 -1.40 6.80 7.29
C ILE A 71 -0.14 7.57 6.90
N VAL A 72 1.04 6.98 7.17
CA VAL A 72 2.32 7.48 6.68
C VAL A 72 2.94 6.38 5.81
N LEU A 73 3.13 6.67 4.53
CA LEU A 73 3.75 5.77 3.57
C LEU A 73 5.09 6.35 3.16
N THR A 74 6.15 5.60 3.46
CA THR A 74 7.50 5.99 3.10
C THR A 74 8.14 4.97 2.18
N ARG A 75 8.97 5.48 1.27
CA ARG A 75 9.88 4.67 0.47
C ARG A 75 11.26 5.29 0.60
N PRO A 76 12.32 4.50 0.88
CA PRO A 76 13.66 5.05 0.83
C PRO A 76 13.90 5.62 -0.57
N ALA A 77 14.46 6.82 -0.65
CA ALA A 77 15.03 7.31 -1.89
C ALA A 77 16.21 6.39 -2.21
N VAL A 78 16.12 5.60 -3.27
CA VAL A 78 17.19 4.68 -3.66
C VAL A 78 17.89 5.26 -4.88
N GLU A 79 19.12 5.73 -4.68
CA GLU A 79 20.17 5.66 -5.69
C GLU A 79 20.59 4.18 -5.79
N ALA A 80 20.03 3.46 -6.76
CA ALA A 80 20.44 2.09 -7.05
C ALA A 80 21.69 2.09 -7.96
N GLY A 81 22.73 2.80 -7.56
CA GLY A 81 24.02 2.81 -8.25
C GLY A 81 24.25 3.90 -9.31
N GLU A 82 23.29 4.82 -9.51
CA GLU A 82 23.55 6.06 -10.24
C GLU A 82 23.05 7.23 -9.39
N SER A 83 23.80 8.34 -9.41
CA SER A 83 23.34 9.60 -8.83
C SER A 83 21.91 9.88 -9.28
N LEU A 84 21.13 10.66 -8.52
CA LEU A 84 19.77 11.14 -8.86
C LEU A 84 19.67 11.95 -10.20
N GLY A 85 20.60 11.78 -11.14
CA GLY A 85 20.90 12.56 -12.33
C GLY A 85 20.78 11.78 -13.65
N PHE A 86 19.66 11.11 -13.89
CA PHE A 86 19.32 10.65 -15.26
C PHE A 86 17.91 10.98 -15.74
N LEU A 87 17.01 11.41 -14.86
CA LEU A 87 15.68 11.91 -15.27
C LEU A 87 15.74 13.44 -15.39
N PRO A 88 15.40 14.05 -16.54
CA PRO A 88 15.20 15.49 -16.63
C PRO A 88 13.96 15.87 -15.81
N GLY A 89 13.99 17.04 -15.16
CA GLY A 89 12.85 17.52 -14.35
C GLY A 89 13.22 17.95 -12.94
N ASP A 90 12.22 18.46 -12.22
CA ASP A 90 12.34 18.83 -10.83
C ASP A 90 12.51 17.60 -9.91
N LEU A 91 12.88 17.82 -8.65
CA LEU A 91 13.10 16.75 -7.68
C LEU A 91 11.84 15.87 -7.47
N LYS A 92 10.65 16.45 -7.62
CA LYS A 92 9.38 15.75 -7.43
C LYS A 92 9.10 14.82 -8.62
N GLU A 93 9.31 15.29 -9.84
CA GLU A 93 9.20 14.49 -11.07
C GLU A 93 10.14 13.27 -11.07
N LYS A 94 11.30 13.39 -10.42
CA LYS A 94 12.25 12.29 -10.24
C LYS A 94 11.78 11.24 -9.22
N VAL A 95 11.06 11.68 -8.19
CA VAL A 95 10.65 10.83 -7.06
C VAL A 95 9.30 10.16 -7.32
N ASP A 96 8.40 10.84 -8.03
CA ASP A 96 7.04 10.39 -8.32
C ASP A 96 6.95 8.96 -8.91
N PRO A 97 7.83 8.52 -9.84
CA PRO A 97 7.81 7.14 -10.35
C PRO A 97 7.97 6.08 -9.25
N TYR A 98 8.73 6.38 -8.19
CA TYR A 98 8.97 5.46 -7.08
C TYR A 98 7.80 5.39 -6.10
N LEU A 99 7.03 6.48 -6.00
CA LEU A 99 5.85 6.55 -5.12
C LEU A 99 4.58 6.01 -5.78
N ARG A 100 4.56 5.88 -7.11
CA ARG A 100 3.40 5.39 -7.88
C ARG A 100 2.73 4.13 -7.32
N PRO A 101 3.45 3.05 -6.93
CA PRO A 101 2.80 1.87 -6.37
C PRO A 101 2.04 2.12 -5.06
N LEU A 102 2.43 3.15 -4.30
CA LEU A 102 1.74 3.56 -3.07
C LEU A 102 0.43 4.27 -3.44
N TYR A 103 0.48 5.21 -4.39
CA TYR A 103 -0.72 5.89 -4.90
C TYR A 103 -1.72 4.91 -5.52
N ASP A 104 -1.23 3.94 -6.32
CA ASP A 104 -2.09 2.93 -6.95
C ASP A 104 -2.88 2.12 -5.90
N GLY A 105 -2.24 1.73 -4.80
CA GLY A 105 -2.90 1.02 -3.70
C GLY A 105 -3.97 1.86 -3.00
N LEU A 106 -3.68 3.14 -2.76
CA LEU A 106 -4.64 4.08 -2.17
C LEU A 106 -5.83 4.33 -3.11
N HIS A 107 -5.57 4.64 -4.38
CA HIS A 107 -6.58 4.85 -5.41
C HIS A 107 -7.48 3.62 -5.58
N THR A 108 -6.93 2.43 -5.46
CA THR A 108 -7.72 1.20 -5.53
C THR A 108 -8.81 1.18 -4.45
N VAL A 109 -8.50 1.56 -3.20
CA VAL A 109 -9.46 1.43 -2.08
C VAL A 109 -10.33 2.67 -1.89
N LEU A 110 -9.75 3.86 -2.06
CA LEU A 110 -10.39 5.14 -1.74
C LEU A 110 -10.90 5.87 -3.00
N GLY A 111 -10.36 5.52 -4.17
CA GLY A 111 -10.54 6.29 -5.39
C GLY A 111 -9.59 7.50 -5.46
N PRO A 112 -9.36 8.06 -6.66
CA PRO A 112 -8.41 9.15 -6.87
C PRO A 112 -8.80 10.43 -6.13
N GLU A 113 -10.09 10.83 -6.18
CA GLU A 113 -10.57 12.07 -5.58
C GLU A 113 -10.42 12.07 -4.05
N GLN A 114 -10.87 11.00 -3.39
CA GLN A 114 -10.75 10.89 -1.94
C GLN A 114 -9.30 10.77 -1.49
N THR A 115 -8.46 10.06 -2.25
CA THR A 115 -7.03 9.96 -1.95
C THR A 115 -6.37 11.33 -1.98
N ALA A 116 -6.62 12.12 -3.04
CA ALA A 116 -6.09 13.48 -3.14
C ALA A 116 -6.54 14.35 -1.96
N ARG A 117 -7.83 14.30 -1.61
CA ARG A 117 -8.39 15.05 -0.47
C ARG A 117 -7.78 14.64 0.88
N PHE A 118 -7.48 13.37 1.09
CA PHE A 118 -6.82 12.92 2.33
C PHE A 118 -5.35 13.31 2.39
N ILE A 119 -4.66 13.34 1.26
CA ILE A 119 -3.28 13.82 1.17
C ILE A 119 -3.22 15.31 1.46
N GLU A 120 -4.07 16.11 0.83
CA GLU A 120 -4.15 17.56 1.04
C GLU A 120 -4.42 17.93 2.51
N ARG A 121 -5.25 17.12 3.20
CA ARG A 121 -5.57 17.30 4.62
C ARG A 121 -4.50 16.75 5.58
N GLY A 122 -3.43 16.15 5.06
CA GLY A 122 -2.38 15.50 5.89
C GLY A 122 -2.83 14.24 6.62
N ILE A 123 -3.99 13.67 6.26
CA ILE A 123 -4.49 12.39 6.80
C ILE A 123 -3.68 11.23 6.24
N ILE A 124 -3.27 11.34 4.96
CA ILE A 124 -2.33 10.42 4.34
C ILE A 124 -1.10 11.21 3.96
N GLU A 125 0.07 10.75 4.38
CA GLU A 125 1.34 11.31 3.98
C GLU A 125 2.10 10.29 3.14
N VAL A 126 2.54 10.71 1.96
CA VAL A 126 3.39 9.91 1.08
C VAL A 126 4.64 10.72 0.81
N ALA A 127 5.76 10.34 1.43
CA ALA A 127 7.01 11.06 1.29
C ALA A 127 8.22 10.10 1.25
N PRO A 128 9.33 10.48 0.60
CA PRO A 128 10.55 9.69 0.68
C PRO A 128 11.13 9.74 2.08
N LEU A 129 11.78 8.66 2.51
CA LEU A 129 12.34 8.56 3.86
C LEU A 129 13.32 9.70 4.20
N ALA A 130 14.02 10.24 3.21
CA ALA A 130 14.96 11.35 3.38
C ALA A 130 14.31 12.70 3.75
N TYR A 131 12.98 12.81 3.65
CA TYR A 131 12.21 14.03 3.92
C TYR A 131 11.24 13.88 5.11
N MET A 132 11.31 12.77 5.86
CA MET A 132 10.52 12.52 7.06
C MET A 132 11.30 12.80 8.35
#